data_AF-A0A1M7GZ62-F1
#
_entry.id   AF-A0A1M7GZ62-F1
#
_cell.length_a   1.000
_cell.length_b   1.000
_cell.length_c   1.000
_cell.angle_alpha   90.00
_cell.angle_beta   90.00
_cell.angle_gamma   90.00
#
_symmetry.space_group_name_H-M   'P 1'
#
loop_
_entity.id
_entity.type
_entity.pdbx_description
1 polymer ?
#
loop_
_entity_poly.entity_id
_entity_poly.type
_entity_poly.pdbx_seq_one_letter_code
_entity_poly.pdbx_strand_id
1 'polypeptide(L)'
;MATAKQKSVTKCPYERVVFTPEDHEVMDAALDYNPELRLCAGIARVARKAKLKYPVKSVQDLLSLLPKRPVYAEEHHLRPGGVETYMRKEYFPIANERELISRCYLALMACNEAMRWAATAPANAQTLLREYKLASQPKGAR
;
A
#
# COMPACT_ATOMS: atom_id res chain seq x y z
N MET A 1 1.86 50.85 -11.10
CA MET A 1 1.59 49.58 -11.82
C MET A 1 2.88 48.79 -11.87
N ALA A 2 3.03 47.78 -11.01
CA ALA A 2 4.22 46.94 -10.97
C ALA A 2 3.93 45.63 -11.71
N THR A 3 4.60 45.42 -12.83
CA THR A 3 4.60 44.17 -13.60
C THR A 3 5.40 43.12 -12.84
N ALA A 4 4.70 42.09 -12.36
CA ALA A 4 5.31 40.92 -11.74
C ALA A 4 6.09 40.14 -12.81
N LYS A 5 7.43 40.18 -12.71
CA LYS A 5 8.35 39.36 -13.50
C LYS A 5 8.05 37.87 -13.23
N GLN A 6 7.62 37.15 -14.28
CA GLN A 6 7.57 35.69 -14.29
C GLN A 6 8.97 35.14 -13.97
N LYS A 7 9.09 34.44 -12.84
CA LYS A 7 10.29 33.70 -12.48
C LYS A 7 10.50 32.60 -13.51
N SER A 8 11.64 32.64 -14.18
CA SER A 8 12.13 31.60 -15.08
C SER A 8 12.17 30.26 -14.33
N VAL A 9 11.36 29.31 -14.77
CA VAL A 9 11.40 27.93 -14.27
C VAL A 9 12.73 27.32 -14.70
N THR A 10 13.55 26.96 -13.73
CA THR A 10 14.83 26.27 -13.89
C THR A 10 14.60 24.98 -14.69
N LYS A 11 15.22 24.85 -15.88
CA LYS A 11 15.15 23.64 -16.70
C LYS A 11 15.79 22.48 -15.93
N CYS A 12 14.99 21.47 -15.59
CA CYS A 12 15.51 20.22 -15.06
C CYS A 12 16.32 19.53 -16.18
N PRO A 13 17.59 19.17 -15.98
CA PRO A 13 18.47 18.64 -17.03
C PRO A 13 18.18 17.16 -17.38
N TYR A 14 17.18 16.55 -16.75
CA TYR A 14 16.84 15.14 -16.96
C TYR A 14 15.75 15.00 -18.02
N GLU A 15 15.95 14.03 -18.92
CA GLU A 15 14.90 13.58 -19.82
C GLU A 15 13.80 12.89 -19.00
N ARG A 16 12.56 13.34 -19.20
CA ARG A 16 11.40 12.74 -18.53
C ARG A 16 10.91 11.60 -19.38
N VAL A 17 11.05 10.37 -18.90
CA VAL A 17 10.36 9.20 -19.47
C VAL A 17 8.85 9.37 -19.24
N VAL A 18 8.09 9.33 -20.33
CA VAL A 18 6.62 9.41 -20.31
C VAL A 18 6.08 8.12 -20.90
N PHE A 19 5.30 7.37 -20.12
CA PHE A 19 4.60 6.18 -20.59
C PHE A 19 3.31 6.58 -21.31
N THR A 20 3.10 6.02 -22.50
CA THR A 20 1.87 6.18 -23.28
C THR A 20 1.06 4.87 -23.25
N PRO A 21 -0.20 4.86 -23.71
CA PRO A 21 -1.00 3.63 -23.79
C PRO A 21 -0.36 2.52 -24.63
N GLU A 22 0.48 2.88 -25.60
CA GLU A 22 1.21 1.94 -26.45
C GLU A 22 2.28 1.15 -25.66
N ASP A 23 2.75 1.68 -24.53
CA ASP A 23 3.75 1.03 -23.67
C ASP A 23 3.15 0.00 -22.69
N HIS A 24 1.86 -0.33 -22.82
CA HIS A 24 1.18 -1.20 -21.85
C HIS A 24 1.81 -2.59 -21.73
N GLU A 25 2.31 -3.17 -22.83
CA GLU A 25 2.95 -4.48 -22.84
C GLU A 25 4.24 -4.46 -22.01
N VAL A 26 5.03 -3.38 -22.12
CA VAL A 26 6.26 -3.19 -21.34
C VAL A 26 5.95 -2.99 -19.86
N MET A 27 4.89 -2.24 -19.55
CA MET A 27 4.43 -2.08 -18.16
C MET A 27 3.93 -3.40 -17.56
N ASP A 28 3.16 -4.19 -18.31
CA ASP A 28 2.65 -5.48 -17.83
C ASP A 28 3.80 -6.47 -17.60
N ALA A 29 4.76 -6.55 -18.53
CA ALA A 29 5.97 -7.35 -18.35
C ALA A 29 6.79 -6.92 -17.13
N ALA A 30 6.87 -5.61 -16.82
CA ALA A 30 7.55 -5.15 -15.62
C ALA A 30 6.77 -5.52 -14.33
N LEU A 31 5.44 -5.49 -14.38
CA LEU A 31 4.58 -5.88 -13.26
C LEU A 31 4.62 -7.38 -12.97
N ASP A 32 4.89 -8.22 -13.97
CA ASP A 32 5.08 -9.67 -13.78
C ASP A 32 6.25 -9.99 -12.84
N TYR A 33 7.28 -9.13 -12.78
CA TYR A 33 8.39 -9.29 -11.84
C TYR A 33 8.08 -8.78 -10.43
N ASN A 34 6.96 -8.07 -10.22
CA ASN A 34 6.57 -7.51 -8.93
C ASN A 34 5.10 -7.85 -8.61
N PRO A 35 4.84 -9.06 -8.07
CA PRO A 35 3.50 -9.56 -7.80
C PRO A 35 2.66 -8.60 -6.94
N GLU A 36 3.29 -7.89 -6.00
CA GLU A 36 2.60 -6.94 -5.13
C GLU A 36 2.05 -5.73 -5.88
N LEU A 37 2.80 -5.19 -6.85
CA LEU A 37 2.32 -4.09 -7.68
C LEU A 37 1.17 -4.54 -8.60
N ARG A 38 1.25 -5.76 -9.13
CA ARG A 38 0.16 -6.35 -9.92
C ARG A 38 -1.12 -6.50 -9.08
N LEU A 39 -0.98 -6.95 -7.85
CA LEU A 39 -2.09 -7.04 -6.90
C LEU A 39 -2.69 -5.65 -6.59
N CYS A 40 -1.86 -4.63 -6.39
CA CYS A 40 -2.32 -3.25 -6.21
C CYS A 40 -3.11 -2.73 -7.43
N ALA A 41 -2.66 -3.03 -8.65
CA ALA A 41 -3.41 -2.70 -9.86
C ALA A 41 -4.78 -3.42 -9.90
N GLY A 42 -4.82 -4.69 -9.48
CA GLY A 42 -6.05 -5.45 -9.28
C GLY A 42 -7.00 -4.80 -8.27
N ILE A 43 -6.49 -4.34 -7.12
CA ILE A 43 -7.27 -3.62 -6.10
C ILE A 43 -7.86 -2.33 -6.69
N ALA A 44 -7.06 -1.53 -7.39
CA ALA A 44 -7.55 -0.31 -8.05
C ALA A 44 -8.66 -0.63 -9.06
N ARG A 45 -8.50 -1.68 -9.86
CA ARG A 45 -9.53 -2.15 -10.81
C ARG A 45 -10.83 -2.50 -10.10
N VAL A 46 -10.77 -3.23 -8.99
CA VAL A 46 -11.94 -3.61 -8.19
C VAL A 46 -12.60 -2.38 -7.57
N ALA A 47 -11.80 -1.46 -7.00
CA ALA A 47 -12.29 -0.20 -6.43
C ALA A 47 -13.04 0.66 -7.46
N ARG A 48 -12.51 0.77 -8.69
CA ARG A 48 -13.18 1.44 -9.82
C ARG A 48 -14.51 0.76 -10.16
N LYS A 49 -14.51 -0.57 -10.31
CA LYS A 49 -15.73 -1.35 -10.64
C LYS A 49 -16.80 -1.18 -9.56
N ALA A 50 -16.41 -1.10 -8.30
CA ALA A 50 -17.29 -0.87 -7.16
C ALA A 50 -17.70 0.59 -6.95
N LYS A 51 -17.19 1.53 -7.77
CA LYS A 51 -17.41 2.97 -7.63
C LYS A 51 -17.06 3.48 -6.22
N LEU A 52 -15.93 3.02 -5.68
CA LEU A 52 -15.44 3.44 -4.37
C LEU A 52 -15.37 4.97 -4.29
N LYS A 53 -15.97 5.53 -3.25
CA LYS A 53 -15.95 6.97 -3.00
C LYS A 53 -14.75 7.35 -2.16
N TYR A 54 -14.15 8.48 -2.50
CA TYR A 54 -13.06 9.09 -1.74
C TYR A 54 -13.55 10.35 -0.99
N PRO A 55 -12.97 10.70 0.18
CA PRO A 55 -11.91 9.95 0.86
C PRO A 55 -12.43 8.67 1.53
N VAL A 56 -11.64 7.60 1.45
CA VAL A 56 -11.90 6.37 2.23
C VAL A 56 -11.44 6.64 3.65
N LYS A 57 -12.33 6.52 4.63
CA LYS A 57 -12.08 6.97 6.01
C LYS A 57 -11.66 5.86 6.94
N SER A 58 -11.95 4.61 6.59
CA SER A 58 -11.72 3.47 7.45
C SER A 58 -11.37 2.21 6.67
N VAL A 59 -10.77 1.23 7.36
CA VAL A 59 -10.52 -0.09 6.78
C VAL A 59 -11.83 -0.83 6.46
N GLN A 60 -12.90 -0.57 7.21
CA GLN A 60 -14.23 -1.17 7.01
C GLN A 60 -14.81 -0.83 5.63
N ASP A 61 -14.59 0.39 5.14
CA ASP A 61 -14.96 0.80 3.79
C ASP A 61 -14.26 -0.08 2.74
N LEU A 62 -12.99 -0.46 2.96
CA LEU A 62 -12.23 -1.34 2.07
C LEU A 62 -12.64 -2.80 2.20
N LEU A 63 -12.94 -3.28 3.40
CA LEU A 63 -13.41 -4.65 3.63
C LEU A 63 -14.71 -4.93 2.87
N SER A 64 -15.57 -3.92 2.69
CA SER A 64 -16.79 -4.04 1.89
C SER A 64 -16.53 -4.38 0.41
N LEU A 65 -15.32 -4.09 -0.08
CA LEU A 65 -14.89 -4.37 -1.46
C LEU A 65 -14.30 -5.77 -1.61
N LEU A 66 -13.93 -6.42 -0.50
CA LEU A 66 -13.34 -7.74 -0.55
C LEU A 66 -14.40 -8.79 -0.91
N PRO A 67 -14.02 -9.80 -1.71
CA PRO A 67 -14.87 -10.96 -1.93
C PRO A 67 -15.17 -11.66 -0.60
N LYS A 68 -16.41 -12.16 -0.46
CA LYS A 68 -16.84 -12.90 0.75
C LYS A 68 -16.04 -14.17 1.01
N ARG A 69 -15.44 -14.74 -0.04
CA ARG A 69 -14.56 -15.90 0.06
C ARG A 69 -13.10 -15.42 0.03
N PRO A 70 -12.20 -16.06 0.79
CA PRO A 70 -10.78 -15.78 0.69
C PRO A 70 -10.30 -15.93 -0.75
N VAL A 71 -9.46 -15.00 -1.18
CA VAL A 71 -8.83 -15.05 -2.50
C VAL A 71 -7.34 -15.24 -2.32
N TYR A 72 -6.79 -16.14 -3.13
CA TYR A 72 -5.36 -16.30 -3.28
C TYR A 72 -4.97 -15.69 -4.63
N ALA A 73 -4.09 -14.69 -4.61
CA ALA A 73 -3.62 -14.00 -5.80
C ALA A 73 -2.20 -13.50 -5.58
N GLU A 74 -1.31 -13.69 -6.56
CA GLU A 74 0.06 -13.17 -6.52
C GLU A 74 0.79 -13.55 -5.21
N GLU A 75 0.69 -14.84 -4.83
CA GLU A 75 1.22 -15.41 -3.57
C GLU A 75 0.61 -14.87 -2.27
N HIS A 76 -0.31 -13.90 -2.36
CA HIS A 76 -0.99 -13.33 -1.21
C HIS A 76 -2.35 -13.98 -0.94
N HIS A 77 -2.56 -14.30 0.33
CA HIS A 77 -3.86 -14.70 0.83
C HIS A 77 -4.64 -13.48 1.33
N LEU A 78 -5.52 -12.96 0.48
CA LEU A 78 -6.40 -11.86 0.82
C LEU A 78 -7.56 -12.36 1.70
N ARG A 79 -7.40 -12.19 3.01
CA ARG A 79 -8.42 -12.45 4.03
C ARG A 79 -8.78 -11.15 4.76
N PRO A 80 -10.05 -10.94 5.15
CA PRO A 80 -10.47 -9.76 5.91
C PRO A 80 -9.60 -9.46 7.13
N GLY A 81 -9.31 -10.46 7.96
CA GLY A 81 -8.46 -10.26 9.15
C GLY A 81 -7.01 -9.86 8.82
N GLY A 82 -6.47 -10.28 7.68
CA GLY A 82 -5.16 -9.81 7.22
C GLY A 82 -5.21 -8.34 6.81
N VAL A 83 -6.27 -7.93 6.11
CA VAL A 83 -6.46 -6.52 5.71
C VAL A 83 -6.60 -5.63 6.94
N GLU A 84 -7.38 -6.01 7.95
CA GLU A 84 -7.47 -5.25 9.21
C GLU A 84 -6.14 -5.15 9.96
N THR A 85 -5.34 -6.20 9.91
CA THR A 85 -4.03 -6.25 10.59
C THR A 85 -3.01 -5.32 9.92
N TYR A 86 -2.96 -5.32 8.58
CA TYR A 86 -1.89 -4.65 7.84
C TYR A 86 -2.27 -3.28 7.28
N MET A 87 -3.57 -2.98 7.08
CA MET A 87 -4.05 -1.63 6.79
C MET A 87 -4.19 -0.84 8.09
N ARG A 88 -3.10 -0.19 8.50
CA ARG A 88 -3.04 0.56 9.75
C ARG A 88 -3.93 1.80 9.71
N LYS A 89 -4.39 2.26 10.89
CA LYS A 89 -5.30 3.40 11.00
C LYS A 89 -4.69 4.70 10.45
N GLU A 90 -3.37 4.84 10.54
CA GLU A 90 -2.61 6.00 10.08
C GLU A 90 -2.56 6.10 8.54
N TYR A 91 -2.98 5.07 7.82
CA TYR A 91 -3.08 5.10 6.36
C TYR A 91 -4.32 5.85 5.86
N PHE A 92 -5.25 6.18 6.76
CA PHE A 92 -6.49 6.87 6.46
C PHE A 92 -6.45 8.34 6.94
N PRO A 93 -7.16 9.26 6.28
CA PRO A 93 -8.00 9.04 5.11
C PRO A 93 -7.19 8.83 3.82
N ILE A 94 -7.71 7.99 2.92
CA ILE A 94 -7.16 7.81 1.57
C ILE A 94 -7.89 8.77 0.63
N ALA A 95 -7.20 9.80 0.13
CA ALA A 95 -7.84 10.91 -0.58
C ALA A 95 -8.17 10.60 -2.04
N ASN A 96 -7.45 9.69 -2.68
CA ASN A 96 -7.61 9.35 -4.09
C ASN A 96 -7.05 7.95 -4.40
N GLU A 97 -7.22 7.50 -5.63
CA GLU A 97 -6.80 6.17 -6.07
C GLU A 97 -5.28 5.96 -6.03
N ARG A 98 -4.49 7.01 -6.30
CA ARG A 98 -3.02 6.90 -6.22
C ARG A 98 -2.58 6.62 -4.79
N GLU A 99 -3.22 7.27 -3.82
CA GLU A 99 -3.01 6.99 -2.41
C GLU A 99 -3.49 5.59 -2.05
N LEU A 100 -4.65 5.15 -2.56
CA LEU A 100 -5.14 3.77 -2.32
C LEU A 100 -4.10 2.74 -2.72
N ILE A 101 -3.57 2.83 -3.95
CA ILE A 101 -2.51 1.96 -4.46
C ILE A 101 -1.30 1.99 -3.53
N SER A 102 -0.84 3.17 -3.16
CA SER A 102 0.34 3.35 -2.30
C SER A 102 0.13 2.75 -0.90
N ARG A 103 -1.04 2.96 -0.28
CA ARG A 103 -1.36 2.39 1.06
C ARG A 103 -1.51 0.88 1.01
N CYS A 104 -2.15 0.34 -0.03
CA CYS A 104 -2.24 -1.10 -0.24
C CYS A 104 -0.86 -1.73 -0.43
N TYR A 105 0.02 -1.10 -1.20
CA TYR A 105 1.39 -1.57 -1.38
C TYR A 105 2.14 -1.64 -0.03
N LEU A 106 2.06 -0.58 0.79
CA LEU A 106 2.66 -0.57 2.13
C LEU A 106 2.09 -1.68 3.04
N ALA A 107 0.79 -1.93 2.98
CA ALA A 107 0.17 -3.02 3.74
C ALA A 107 0.62 -4.40 3.25
N LEU A 108 0.79 -4.59 1.93
CA LEU A 108 1.31 -5.83 1.35
C LEU A 108 2.76 -6.08 1.77
N MET A 109 3.61 -5.05 1.76
CA MET A 109 4.99 -5.14 2.24
C MET A 109 5.05 -5.55 3.72
N ALA A 110 4.24 -4.92 4.57
CA ALA A 110 4.15 -5.28 5.98
C ALA A 110 3.67 -6.73 6.19
N CYS A 111 2.72 -7.18 5.36
CA CYS A 111 2.25 -8.57 5.36
C CYS A 111 3.35 -9.55 4.96
N ASN A 112 4.08 -9.26 3.87
CA ASN A 112 5.17 -10.10 3.37
C ASN A 112 6.29 -10.20 4.43
N GLU A 113 6.68 -9.07 5.03
CA GLU A 113 7.68 -9.06 6.11
C GLU A 113 7.25 -9.87 7.33
N ALA A 114 5.99 -9.73 7.76
CA ALA A 114 5.46 -10.51 8.87
C ALA A 114 5.44 -12.03 8.58
N MET A 115 5.10 -12.42 7.36
CA MET A 115 5.11 -13.82 6.93
C MET A 115 6.54 -14.37 6.83
N ARG A 116 7.48 -13.60 6.28
CA ARG A 116 8.91 -13.96 6.24
C ARG A 116 9.46 -14.14 7.65
N TRP A 117 9.20 -13.19 8.54
CA TRP A 117 9.61 -13.28 9.93
C TRP A 117 9.03 -14.51 10.61
N ALA A 118 7.74 -14.82 10.40
CA ALA A 118 7.11 -16.01 10.96
C ALA A 118 7.74 -17.32 10.45
N ALA A 119 8.19 -17.36 9.19
CA ALA A 119 8.87 -18.52 8.60
C ALA A 119 10.32 -18.68 9.10
N THR A 120 11.01 -17.58 9.40
CA THR A 120 12.43 -17.58 9.78
C THR A 120 12.67 -17.17 11.23
N ALA A 121 11.63 -17.21 12.07
CA ALA A 121 11.71 -16.71 13.44
C ALA A 121 12.77 -17.48 14.25
N PRO A 122 13.72 -16.79 14.92
CA PRO A 122 14.68 -17.46 15.77
C PRO A 122 14.00 -18.08 17.00
N ALA A 123 14.60 -19.10 17.62
CA ALA A 123 14.01 -19.81 18.76
C ALA A 123 13.64 -18.91 19.95
N ASN A 124 14.32 -17.76 20.10
CA ASN A 124 14.06 -16.75 21.14
C ASN A 124 13.09 -15.64 20.70
N ALA A 125 12.39 -15.78 19.57
CA ALA A 125 11.50 -14.77 19.01
C ALA A 125 10.44 -14.25 20.01
N GLN A 126 9.90 -15.13 20.86
CA GLN A 126 8.94 -14.72 21.89
C GLN A 126 9.55 -13.77 22.94
N THR A 127 10.81 -13.99 23.31
CA THR A 127 11.53 -13.14 24.26
C THR A 127 11.81 -11.77 23.65
N LEU A 128 12.31 -11.74 22.42
CA LEU A 128 12.57 -10.50 21.68
C LEU A 128 11.30 -9.66 21.49
N LEU A 129 10.17 -10.30 21.16
CA LEU A 129 8.88 -9.60 21.03
C LEU A 129 8.40 -9.00 22.35
N ARG A 130 8.64 -9.68 23.49
CA ARG A 130 8.29 -9.15 24.82
C ARG A 130 9.14 -7.94 25.17
N GLU A 131 10.45 -8.01 24.94
CA GLU A 131 11.38 -6.89 25.18
C GLU A 131 11.01 -5.68 24.32
N TYR A 132 10.71 -5.88 23.04
CA TYR A 132 10.34 -4.79 22.14
C TYR A 132 8.99 -4.16 22.53
N LYS A 133 8.00 -4.97 22.91
CA LYS A 133 6.72 -4.46 23.41
C LYS A 133 6.90 -3.60 24.67
N LEU A 134 7.74 -4.05 25.60
CA LEU A 134 8.07 -3.29 26.82
C LEU A 134 8.79 -1.97 26.49
N ALA A 135 9.68 -1.96 25.50
CA ALA A 135 10.38 -0.76 25.05
C ALA A 135 9.49 0.24 24.30
N SER A 136 8.44 -0.25 23.63
CA SER A 136 7.51 0.56 22.84
C SER A 136 6.37 1.20 23.65
N GLN A 137 6.20 0.82 24.93
CA GLN A 137 5.25 1.52 25.79
C GLN A 137 5.82 2.88 26.19
N PRO A 138 5.11 4.00 25.94
CA PRO A 138 5.57 5.30 26.36
C PRO A 138 5.72 5.30 27.89
N LYS A 139 6.92 5.63 28.38
CA LYS A 139 7.15 5.90 29.80
C LYS A 139 6.29 7.09 30.23
N GLY A 140 5.05 6.87 30.66
CA GLY A 140 4.24 7.94 31.25
C GLY A 140 2.72 7.93 31.02
N ALA A 141 2.06 6.77 30.88
CA ALA A 141 0.62 6.71 31.13
C ALA A 141 0.38 6.27 32.58
N ARG A 142 0.42 7.23 33.51
CA ARG A 142 -0.22 7.14 34.83
C ARG A 142 -1.59 7.77 34.75
#